data_AF-A0A959E933-F1
#
_entry.id   AF-A0A959E933-F1
#
_cell.length_a   1.000
_cell.length_b   1.000
_cell.length_c   1.000
_cell.angle_alpha   90.00
_cell.angle_beta   90.00
_cell.angle_gamma   90.00
#
_symmetry.space_group_name_H-M   'P 1'
#
loop_
_entity.id
_entity.type
_entity.pdbx_description
1 polymer ?
#
loop_
_entity_poly.entity_id
_entity_poly.type
_entity_poly.pdbx_seq_one_letter_code
_entity_poly.pdbx_strand_id
1 'polypeptide(L)'
;NYPVVGVSWIQANEFCKWRTDRVNEMMLIEKGIINPNTEQKDEDNFNTEAYLVGQYQGDVRKNLKDLRTGGERPVRFEDGILLPDYRLPTEAEWEYAALALQGNQTSEKDERISDRRFYPWDGNTARYQKRDKYQGDMLANFKRGKGDYMGMAGKLNDDAHIPAPVRSFLPNDFGLYNMAGNVNEWVLDLYRPLTSETLSDVENHDLNPYRGGKFQKMELDEDGRPVEKDSLGRLRYAYVTDEESANRDNYKTGQVYNYLDGDKQSQAFYDYGKHTLISDKARVYKGGSWADRLFWLSPGARRFLDEDKSSRAIGFRCAMTRTGSPSGNEDEGGHQFNTKRKRSKRRY
;
A
#
# COMPACT_ATOMS: atom_id res chain seq x y z
N ASN A 1 -10.01 17.56 -8.63
CA ASN A 1 -10.08 16.23 -9.27
C ASN A 1 -8.78 15.80 -9.98
N TYR A 2 -7.64 16.42 -9.67
CA TYR A 2 -6.32 16.03 -10.19
C TYR A 2 -5.54 15.28 -9.11
N PRO A 3 -4.54 14.47 -9.48
CA PRO A 3 -3.67 13.84 -8.48
C PRO A 3 -2.90 14.90 -7.68
N VAL A 4 -2.74 14.66 -6.39
CA VAL A 4 -1.83 15.45 -5.54
C VAL A 4 -0.40 15.07 -5.89
N VAL A 5 0.46 16.07 -6.07
CA VAL A 5 1.87 15.91 -6.41
C VAL A 5 2.74 16.84 -5.56
N GLY A 6 4.06 16.67 -5.61
CA GLY A 6 4.97 17.48 -4.81
C GLY A 6 4.99 17.07 -3.34
N VAL A 7 4.57 15.84 -3.06
CA VAL A 7 4.59 15.24 -1.72
C VAL A 7 5.78 14.31 -1.56
N SER A 8 6.40 14.33 -0.39
CA SER A 8 7.44 13.37 -0.03
C SER A 8 6.85 12.04 0.41
N TRP A 9 7.69 11.00 0.47
CA TRP A 9 7.27 9.69 0.95
C TRP A 9 6.80 9.77 2.41
N ILE A 10 7.51 10.54 3.24
CA ILE A 10 7.14 10.78 4.65
C ILE A 10 5.74 11.39 4.73
N GLN A 11 5.46 12.44 3.94
CA GLN A 11 4.15 13.09 3.93
C GLN A 11 3.03 12.14 3.47
N ALA A 12 3.30 11.32 2.44
CA ALA A 12 2.34 10.34 1.95
C ALA A 12 2.05 9.26 3.02
N ASN A 13 3.07 8.79 3.74
CA ASN A 13 2.91 7.82 4.81
C ASN A 13 2.16 8.40 6.03
N GLU A 14 2.45 9.65 6.39
CA GLU A 14 1.72 10.36 7.45
C GLU A 14 0.25 10.62 7.08
N PHE A 15 -0.03 10.90 5.80
CA PHE A 15 -1.40 11.00 5.32
C PHE A 15 -2.15 9.67 5.44
N CYS A 16 -1.50 8.53 5.15
CA CYS A 16 -2.10 7.21 5.33
C CYS A 16 -2.52 6.98 6.80
N LYS A 17 -1.64 7.28 7.76
CA LYS A 17 -1.97 7.21 9.21
C LYS A 17 -3.14 8.11 9.57
N TRP A 18 -3.09 9.37 9.18
CA TRP A 18 -4.18 10.32 9.41
C TRP A 18 -5.50 9.82 8.81
N ARG A 19 -5.47 9.25 7.61
CA ARG A 19 -6.66 8.71 6.94
C ARG A 19 -7.25 7.53 7.71
N THR A 20 -6.41 6.64 8.24
CA THR A 20 -6.87 5.55 9.13
C THR A 20 -7.69 6.11 10.27
N ASP A 21 -7.13 7.08 11.00
CA ASP A 21 -7.77 7.67 12.18
C ASP A 21 -9.09 8.33 11.83
N ARG A 22 -9.13 9.17 10.78
CA ARG A 22 -10.35 9.87 10.38
C ARG A 22 -11.43 8.94 9.87
N VAL A 23 -11.07 7.88 9.13
CA VAL A 23 -12.06 6.91 8.62
C VAL A 23 -12.64 6.08 9.76
N ASN A 24 -11.80 5.61 10.68
CA ASN A 24 -12.23 4.88 11.86
C ASN A 24 -13.10 5.74 12.79
N GLU A 25 -12.71 6.98 13.02
CA GLU A 25 -13.52 7.96 13.75
C GLU A 25 -14.89 8.17 13.10
N MET A 26 -14.92 8.40 11.78
CA MET A 26 -16.15 8.58 11.03
C MET A 26 -17.07 7.36 11.16
N MET A 27 -16.54 6.14 11.08
CA MET A 27 -17.34 4.92 11.25
C MET A 27 -17.92 4.81 12.66
N LEU A 28 -17.17 5.17 13.70
CA LEU A 28 -17.69 5.19 15.08
C LEU A 28 -18.82 6.22 15.24
N ILE A 29 -18.68 7.40 14.63
CA ILE A 29 -19.71 8.45 14.62
C ILE A 29 -20.96 7.98 13.88
N GLU A 30 -20.82 7.42 12.68
CA GLU A 30 -21.93 6.92 11.86
C GLU A 30 -22.69 5.78 12.55
N LYS A 31 -21.99 4.93 13.31
CA LYS A 31 -22.59 3.88 14.14
C LYS A 31 -23.20 4.41 15.45
N GLY A 32 -23.05 5.71 15.74
CA GLY A 32 -23.61 6.35 16.94
C GLY A 32 -22.90 5.97 18.24
N ILE A 33 -21.63 5.56 18.16
CA ILE A 33 -20.82 5.16 19.32
C ILE A 33 -20.23 6.39 20.00
N ILE A 34 -19.66 7.30 19.21
CA ILE A 34 -19.09 8.58 19.67
C ILE A 34 -19.81 9.75 19.01
N ASN A 35 -19.82 10.91 19.66
CA ASN A 35 -20.31 12.15 19.08
C ASN A 35 -19.22 12.84 18.24
N PRO A 36 -19.59 13.58 17.19
CA PRO A 36 -18.63 14.39 16.45
C PRO A 36 -18.06 15.49 17.35
N ASN A 37 -16.72 15.62 17.39
CA ASN A 37 -16.02 16.65 18.13
C ASN A 37 -15.26 17.58 17.17
N THR A 38 -15.61 18.87 17.15
CA THR A 38 -14.97 19.89 16.31
C THR A 38 -13.76 20.56 16.95
N GLU A 39 -13.50 20.33 18.23
CA GLU A 39 -12.46 21.02 19.00
C GLU A 39 -11.19 20.18 19.20
N GLN A 40 -11.02 19.08 18.46
CA GLN A 40 -9.86 18.20 18.56
C GLN A 40 -8.55 18.92 18.20
N LYS A 41 -7.59 18.89 19.13
CA LYS A 41 -6.28 19.56 19.01
C LYS A 41 -5.20 18.77 19.75
N ASP A 42 -3.96 18.86 19.25
CA ASP A 42 -2.77 18.26 19.86
C ASP A 42 -2.99 16.78 20.24
N GLU A 43 -2.78 16.39 21.49
CA GLU A 43 -2.96 15.02 21.98
C GLU A 43 -4.43 14.61 22.14
N ASP A 44 -5.35 15.56 22.14
CA ASP A 44 -6.80 15.34 22.23
C ASP A 44 -7.43 15.24 20.84
N ASN A 45 -6.87 14.35 20.03
CA ASN A 45 -7.43 13.96 18.75
C ASN A 45 -7.61 12.44 18.68
N PHE A 46 -8.57 11.98 17.87
CA PHE A 46 -8.80 10.56 17.69
C PHE A 46 -7.60 9.91 16.99
N ASN A 47 -7.04 8.90 17.66
CA ASN A 47 -6.08 7.94 17.10
C ASN A 47 -6.62 6.51 17.34
N THR A 48 -6.61 5.69 16.30
CA THR A 48 -7.23 4.34 16.33
C THR A 48 -6.57 3.45 17.38
N GLU A 49 -5.23 3.44 17.43
CA GLU A 49 -4.50 2.60 18.38
C GLU A 49 -4.68 3.09 19.83
N ALA A 50 -4.62 4.40 20.05
CA ALA A 50 -4.86 4.98 21.38
C ALA A 50 -6.29 4.69 21.88
N TYR A 51 -7.26 4.69 20.98
CA TYR A 51 -8.63 4.28 21.28
C TYR A 51 -8.73 2.80 21.68
N LEU A 52 -8.08 1.90 20.93
CA LEU A 52 -8.09 0.47 21.20
C LEU A 52 -7.40 0.11 22.53
N VAL A 53 -6.34 0.83 22.89
CA VAL A 53 -5.64 0.68 24.18
C VAL A 53 -6.39 1.37 25.34
N GLY A 54 -7.34 2.25 25.03
CA GLY A 54 -8.14 2.98 26.02
C GLY A 54 -7.50 4.27 26.55
N GLN A 55 -6.42 4.74 25.93
CA GLN A 55 -5.82 6.06 26.20
C GLN A 55 -6.60 7.22 25.55
N TYR A 56 -7.57 6.91 24.67
CA TYR A 56 -8.50 7.86 24.10
C TYR A 56 -9.91 7.26 24.06
N GLN A 57 -10.94 8.02 24.42
CA GLN A 57 -12.35 7.58 24.30
C GLN A 57 -13.24 8.60 23.60
N GLY A 58 -12.84 9.87 23.55
CA GLY A 58 -13.67 10.95 23.01
C GLY A 58 -14.98 11.15 23.79
N ASP A 59 -15.96 11.78 23.14
CA ASP A 59 -17.31 11.94 23.70
C ASP A 59 -18.17 10.70 23.36
N VAL A 60 -18.17 9.73 24.26
CA VAL A 60 -18.86 8.45 24.09
C VAL A 60 -20.37 8.63 24.25
N ARG A 61 -21.11 8.34 23.18
CA ARG A 61 -22.58 8.31 23.18
C ARG A 61 -23.12 6.98 23.68
N LYS A 62 -22.54 5.88 23.23
CA LYS A 62 -22.99 4.53 23.56
C LYS A 62 -21.85 3.53 23.44
N ASN A 63 -21.71 2.70 24.48
CA ASN A 63 -20.83 1.55 24.46
C ASN A 63 -21.54 0.27 24.01
N LEU A 64 -20.74 -0.72 23.60
CA LEU A 64 -21.26 -2.03 23.25
C LEU A 64 -21.44 -2.89 24.49
N LYS A 65 -22.40 -3.83 24.44
CA LYS A 65 -22.61 -4.78 25.53
C LYS A 65 -21.43 -5.75 25.58
N ASP A 66 -20.84 -5.90 26.77
CA ASP A 66 -19.87 -6.96 27.03
C ASP A 66 -20.60 -8.28 27.27
N LEU A 67 -20.39 -9.24 26.38
CA LEU A 67 -21.00 -10.57 26.48
C LEU A 67 -20.46 -11.40 27.64
N ARG A 68 -19.25 -11.09 28.15
CA ARG A 68 -18.62 -11.83 29.24
C ARG A 68 -19.10 -11.36 30.61
N THR A 69 -19.14 -10.05 30.82
CA THR A 69 -19.49 -9.46 32.13
C THR A 69 -20.95 -9.01 32.20
N GLY A 70 -21.63 -8.90 31.06
CA GLY A 70 -22.99 -8.35 30.97
C GLY A 70 -23.07 -6.83 31.05
N GLY A 71 -21.94 -6.15 31.31
CA GLY A 71 -21.82 -4.68 31.37
C GLY A 71 -21.63 -4.05 29.99
N GLU A 72 -21.03 -2.85 29.98
CA GLU A 72 -20.68 -2.12 28.76
C GLU A 72 -19.17 -2.08 28.56
N ARG A 73 -18.73 -2.00 27.29
CA ARG A 73 -17.33 -1.87 26.90
C ARG A 73 -17.16 -1.00 25.65
N PRO A 74 -15.98 -0.37 25.47
CA PRO A 74 -15.65 0.28 24.20
C PRO A 74 -15.59 -0.73 23.05
N VAL A 75 -15.65 -0.20 21.82
CA VAL A 75 -15.48 -0.98 20.60
C VAL A 75 -14.06 -1.53 20.52
N ARG A 76 -13.96 -2.79 20.10
CA ARG A 76 -12.70 -3.46 19.83
C ARG A 76 -12.59 -3.75 18.34
N PHE A 77 -11.38 -4.11 17.92
CA PHE A 77 -11.14 -4.43 16.51
C PHE A 77 -11.96 -5.64 16.04
N GLU A 78 -12.18 -6.63 16.93
CA GLU A 78 -12.93 -7.86 16.60
C GLU A 78 -14.43 -7.63 16.37
N ASP A 79 -14.96 -6.45 16.74
CA ASP A 79 -16.35 -6.09 16.47
C ASP A 79 -16.64 -5.84 14.98
N GLY A 80 -15.59 -5.74 14.16
CA GLY A 80 -15.71 -5.53 12.71
C GLY A 80 -16.26 -4.15 12.32
N ILE A 81 -16.25 -3.19 13.26
CA ILE A 81 -16.65 -1.80 13.02
C ILE A 81 -15.48 -0.98 12.51
N LEU A 82 -14.29 -1.21 13.06
CA LEU A 82 -13.05 -0.53 12.67
C LEU A 82 -12.41 -1.23 11.47
N LEU A 83 -11.71 -0.47 10.66
CA LEU A 83 -10.95 -0.95 9.52
C LEU A 83 -9.46 -1.03 9.85
N PRO A 84 -8.71 -1.95 9.19
CA PRO A 84 -7.25 -1.96 9.24
C PRO A 84 -6.64 -0.66 8.71
N ASP A 85 -5.36 -0.47 9.01
CA ASP A 85 -4.68 0.77 8.66
C ASP A 85 -4.49 0.94 7.15
N TYR A 86 -4.65 2.18 6.68
CA TYR A 86 -4.13 2.60 5.40
C TYR A 86 -2.61 2.73 5.46
N ARG A 87 -1.98 2.37 4.34
CA ARG A 87 -0.54 2.53 4.10
C ARG A 87 -0.27 2.77 2.62
N LEU A 88 0.98 3.05 2.28
CA LEU A 88 1.41 2.93 0.89
C LEU A 88 1.38 1.45 0.46
N PRO A 89 1.05 1.13 -0.80
CA PRO A 89 1.20 -0.22 -1.32
C PRO A 89 2.69 -0.62 -1.30
N THR A 90 2.97 -1.92 -1.17
CA THR A 90 4.30 -2.43 -1.50
C THR A 90 4.54 -2.35 -3.01
N GLU A 91 5.79 -2.43 -3.43
CA GLU A 91 6.19 -2.52 -4.85
C GLU A 91 5.46 -3.70 -5.52
N ALA A 92 5.44 -4.87 -4.87
CA ALA A 92 4.78 -6.07 -5.39
C ALA A 92 3.24 -5.90 -5.50
N GLU A 93 2.58 -5.34 -4.49
CA GLU A 93 1.14 -5.05 -4.54
C GLU A 93 0.80 -4.07 -5.65
N TRP A 94 1.63 -3.04 -5.82
CA TRP A 94 1.43 -2.03 -6.85
C TRP A 94 1.56 -2.65 -8.26
N GLU A 95 2.58 -3.47 -8.50
CA GLU A 95 2.78 -4.16 -9.79
C GLU A 95 1.67 -5.17 -10.10
N TYR A 96 1.26 -5.97 -9.11
CA TYR A 96 0.13 -6.89 -9.23
C TYR A 96 -1.15 -6.13 -9.61
N ALA A 97 -1.43 -5.04 -8.90
CA ALA A 97 -2.58 -4.19 -9.13
C ALA A 97 -2.52 -3.50 -10.50
N ALA A 98 -1.33 -3.13 -10.99
CA ALA A 98 -1.15 -2.47 -12.28
C ALA A 98 -1.39 -3.44 -13.45
N LEU A 99 -0.83 -4.64 -13.38
CA LEU A 99 -0.96 -5.65 -14.42
C LEU A 99 -2.39 -6.18 -14.52
N ALA A 100 -3.07 -6.40 -13.38
CA ALA A 100 -4.46 -6.86 -13.32
C ALA A 100 -4.77 -8.02 -14.28
N LEU A 101 -3.92 -9.06 -14.29
CA LEU A 101 -3.96 -10.14 -15.28
C LEU A 101 -5.21 -11.03 -15.21
N GLN A 102 -6.09 -10.82 -14.22
CA GLN A 102 -7.36 -11.53 -14.10
C GLN A 102 -8.23 -11.38 -15.35
N GLY A 103 -8.20 -10.23 -16.03
CA GLY A 103 -8.95 -10.06 -17.29
C GLY A 103 -8.40 -10.86 -18.47
N ASN A 104 -7.22 -11.46 -18.34
CA ASN A 104 -6.64 -12.38 -19.34
C ASN A 104 -6.99 -13.85 -19.06
N GLN A 105 -7.87 -14.13 -18.09
CA GLN A 105 -8.45 -15.46 -17.92
C GLN A 105 -9.43 -15.75 -19.06
N THR A 106 -9.36 -16.96 -19.63
CA THR A 106 -10.29 -17.38 -20.71
C THR A 106 -11.73 -17.51 -20.21
N SER A 107 -11.90 -17.85 -18.93
CA SER A 107 -13.18 -17.98 -18.24
C SER A 107 -13.00 -17.66 -16.76
N GLU A 108 -14.03 -17.17 -16.08
CA GLU A 108 -14.02 -16.93 -14.63
C GLU A 108 -13.74 -18.21 -13.81
N LYS A 109 -13.90 -19.39 -14.43
CA LYS A 109 -13.64 -20.70 -13.83
C LYS A 109 -12.26 -21.25 -14.13
N ASP A 110 -11.47 -20.56 -14.95
CA ASP A 110 -10.15 -21.01 -15.36
C ASP A 110 -9.07 -20.42 -14.45
N GLU A 111 -8.14 -21.26 -14.01
CA GLU A 111 -6.97 -20.85 -13.23
C GLU A 111 -5.79 -20.42 -14.13
N ARG A 112 -5.96 -20.49 -15.46
CA ARG A 112 -4.89 -20.23 -16.42
C ARG A 112 -4.98 -18.82 -17.00
N ILE A 113 -3.88 -18.08 -16.87
CA ILE A 113 -3.63 -16.82 -17.57
C ILE A 113 -2.72 -17.13 -18.76
N SER A 114 -3.18 -16.83 -19.98
CA SER A 114 -2.40 -17.14 -21.19
C SER A 114 -1.27 -16.15 -21.46
N ASP A 115 -1.48 -14.87 -21.12
CA ASP A 115 -0.62 -13.78 -21.56
C ASP A 115 -0.32 -12.78 -20.45
N ARG A 116 0.93 -12.30 -20.41
CA ARG A 116 1.35 -11.18 -19.55
C ARG A 116 1.22 -9.85 -20.30
N ARG A 117 1.13 -8.76 -19.54
CA ARG A 117 1.07 -7.40 -20.10
C ARG A 117 2.38 -6.64 -19.95
N PHE A 118 2.67 -5.78 -20.93
CA PHE A 118 3.77 -4.82 -20.87
C PHE A 118 3.39 -3.52 -20.12
N TYR A 119 2.10 -3.16 -20.20
CA TYR A 119 1.48 -1.98 -19.60
C TYR A 119 0.21 -2.41 -18.83
N PRO A 120 -0.45 -1.53 -18.08
CA PRO A 120 -1.74 -1.83 -17.42
C PRO A 120 -2.93 -2.11 -18.35
N TRP A 121 -2.69 -2.38 -19.63
CA TRP A 121 -3.69 -2.68 -20.66
C TRP A 121 -3.13 -3.70 -21.66
N ASP A 122 -3.99 -4.26 -22.50
CA ASP A 122 -3.61 -5.26 -23.49
C ASP A 122 -2.89 -4.69 -24.72
N GLY A 123 -1.94 -5.47 -25.22
CA GLY A 123 -1.14 -5.15 -26.40
C GLY A 123 0.23 -4.57 -26.07
N ASN A 124 0.94 -4.16 -27.13
CA ASN A 124 2.33 -3.71 -27.08
C ASN A 124 2.49 -2.21 -27.39
N THR A 125 1.38 -1.48 -27.49
CA THR A 125 1.34 -0.07 -27.90
C THR A 125 0.57 0.77 -26.89
N ALA A 126 0.91 2.05 -26.79
CA ALA A 126 0.19 3.01 -25.95
C ALA A 126 -1.01 3.66 -26.65
N ARG A 127 -1.34 3.21 -27.87
CA ARG A 127 -2.43 3.75 -28.68
C ARG A 127 -3.63 2.82 -28.68
N TYR A 128 -4.81 3.39 -28.54
CA TYR A 128 -6.07 2.66 -28.66
C TYR A 128 -6.23 2.05 -30.06
N GLN A 129 -6.38 0.71 -30.12
CA GLN A 129 -6.34 -0.04 -31.38
C GLN A 129 -7.72 -0.36 -31.98
N LYS A 130 -8.83 -0.19 -31.22
CA LYS A 130 -10.15 -0.54 -31.76
C LYS A 130 -10.61 0.50 -32.78
N ARG A 131 -11.31 0.03 -33.81
CA ARG A 131 -11.81 0.87 -34.91
C ARG A 131 -13.09 1.59 -34.48
N ASP A 132 -12.92 2.69 -33.76
CA ASP A 132 -13.98 3.60 -33.39
C ASP A 132 -13.46 5.05 -33.33
N LYS A 133 -14.23 5.95 -32.69
CA LYS A 133 -13.88 7.37 -32.59
C LYS A 133 -12.60 7.67 -31.79
N TYR A 134 -12.13 6.73 -30.96
CA TYR A 134 -10.93 6.87 -30.13
C TYR A 134 -9.70 6.20 -30.76
N GLN A 135 -9.82 5.69 -31.99
CA GLN A 135 -8.71 5.01 -32.67
C GLN A 135 -7.46 5.91 -32.74
N GLY A 136 -6.36 5.40 -32.20
CA GLY A 136 -5.06 6.08 -32.20
C GLY A 136 -4.81 7.01 -31.01
N ASP A 137 -5.83 7.27 -30.19
CA ASP A 137 -5.71 8.08 -28.96
C ASP A 137 -4.78 7.39 -27.96
N MET A 138 -4.10 8.18 -27.12
CA MET A 138 -3.22 7.62 -26.10
C MET A 138 -4.02 7.03 -24.93
N LEU A 139 -3.57 5.87 -24.46
CA LEU A 139 -4.19 5.13 -23.35
C LEU A 139 -3.79 5.67 -21.98
N ALA A 140 -2.80 6.56 -21.93
CA ALA A 140 -2.28 7.17 -20.71
C ALA A 140 -1.70 8.56 -21.02
N ASN A 141 -1.54 9.37 -19.98
CA ASN A 141 -0.87 10.66 -20.02
C ASN A 141 0.63 10.50 -19.77
N PHE A 142 1.47 10.73 -20.78
CA PHE A 142 2.92 10.60 -20.70
C PHE A 142 3.66 11.45 -21.74
N LYS A 143 4.95 11.67 -21.51
CA LYS A 143 5.79 12.44 -22.44
C LYS A 143 6.14 11.63 -23.68
N ARG A 144 5.68 12.09 -24.84
CA ARG A 144 5.86 11.41 -26.14
C ARG A 144 7.25 11.60 -26.72
N GLY A 145 7.84 12.77 -26.53
CA GLY A 145 9.10 13.14 -27.17
C GLY A 145 9.79 14.33 -26.49
N LYS A 146 10.95 14.73 -27.01
CA LYS A 146 11.64 15.94 -26.50
C LYS A 146 10.79 17.16 -26.86
N GLY A 147 10.18 17.80 -25.84
CA GLY A 147 9.30 18.96 -26.03
C GLY A 147 7.86 18.61 -26.39
N ASP A 148 7.53 17.33 -26.63
CA ASP A 148 6.17 16.88 -26.93
C ASP A 148 5.54 16.23 -25.69
N TYR A 149 4.64 16.98 -25.06
CA TYR A 149 3.91 16.61 -23.84
C TYR A 149 2.40 16.40 -24.06
N MET A 150 1.85 16.77 -25.22
CA MET A 150 0.40 16.74 -25.48
C MET A 150 0.04 16.52 -26.97
N GLY A 151 1.03 16.29 -27.83
CA GLY A 151 0.85 16.23 -29.28
C GLY A 151 0.89 17.59 -29.98
N MET A 152 0.32 17.61 -31.19
CA MET A 152 0.31 18.78 -32.07
C MET A 152 -0.90 19.68 -31.76
N ALA A 153 -0.74 20.99 -31.91
CA ALA A 153 -1.82 21.96 -31.75
C ALA A 153 -3.02 21.62 -32.66
N GLY A 154 -4.24 21.75 -32.13
CA GLY A 154 -5.50 21.49 -32.83
C GLY A 154 -6.09 20.09 -32.62
N LYS A 155 -5.28 19.09 -32.25
CA LYS A 155 -5.75 17.78 -31.80
C LYS A 155 -4.79 17.20 -30.76
N LEU A 156 -4.97 17.62 -29.51
CA LEU A 156 -4.25 17.06 -28.37
C LEU A 156 -4.62 15.58 -28.25
N ASN A 157 -3.62 14.72 -28.09
CA ASN A 157 -3.82 13.27 -28.24
C ASN A 157 -4.30 12.60 -26.94
N ASP A 158 -3.84 13.11 -25.80
CA ASP A 158 -4.27 12.76 -24.45
C ASP A 158 -5.00 13.90 -23.73
N ASP A 159 -5.19 15.03 -24.43
CA ASP A 159 -5.87 16.26 -23.96
C ASP A 159 -5.34 16.80 -22.62
N ALA A 160 -4.09 16.50 -22.27
CA ALA A 160 -3.46 16.89 -21.01
C ALA A 160 -1.98 17.27 -21.20
N HIS A 161 -1.60 18.46 -20.76
CA HIS A 161 -0.22 18.98 -20.88
C HIS A 161 0.65 18.70 -19.63
N ILE A 162 0.00 18.41 -18.50
CA ILE A 162 0.55 18.08 -17.18
C ILE A 162 -0.36 16.96 -16.62
N PRO A 163 -0.57 16.73 -15.30
CA PRO A 163 -1.55 15.73 -14.88
C PRO A 163 -2.94 15.96 -15.48
N ALA A 164 -3.61 14.87 -15.82
CA ALA A 164 -5.01 14.81 -16.19
C ALA A 164 -5.88 14.51 -14.96
N PRO A 165 -7.20 14.77 -15.01
CA PRO A 165 -8.12 14.30 -13.99
C PRO A 165 -7.99 12.79 -13.71
N VAL A 166 -8.21 12.38 -12.47
CA VAL A 166 -7.90 11.02 -11.98
C VAL A 166 -8.69 9.87 -12.64
N ARG A 167 -9.65 10.16 -13.53
CA ARG A 167 -10.47 9.18 -14.26
C ARG A 167 -10.52 9.43 -15.78
N SER A 168 -9.55 10.16 -16.33
CA SER A 168 -9.54 10.54 -17.76
C SER A 168 -9.19 9.42 -18.73
N PHE A 169 -8.59 8.33 -18.25
CA PHE A 169 -8.17 7.19 -19.09
C PHE A 169 -8.95 5.92 -18.73
N LEU A 170 -8.79 4.87 -19.53
CA LEU A 170 -9.44 3.58 -19.25
C LEU A 170 -8.87 2.96 -17.97
N PRO A 171 -9.73 2.37 -17.11
CA PRO A 171 -9.25 1.56 -16.01
C PRO A 171 -8.66 0.24 -16.54
N ASN A 172 -7.78 -0.37 -15.76
CA ASN A 172 -7.42 -1.78 -15.98
C ASN A 172 -8.54 -2.72 -15.47
N ASP A 173 -8.34 -4.04 -15.56
CA ASP A 173 -9.40 -5.01 -15.22
C ASP A 173 -9.78 -5.04 -13.74
N PHE A 174 -8.95 -4.49 -12.86
CA PHE A 174 -9.32 -4.28 -11.45
C PHE A 174 -10.12 -2.99 -11.22
N GLY A 175 -10.43 -2.26 -12.29
CA GLY A 175 -11.12 -0.97 -12.20
C GLY A 175 -10.19 0.18 -11.77
N LEU A 176 -8.87 -0.02 -11.77
CA LEU A 176 -7.90 0.97 -11.33
C LEU A 176 -7.50 1.89 -12.47
N TYR A 177 -7.59 3.20 -12.22
CA TYR A 177 -7.21 4.24 -13.16
C TYR A 177 -5.77 4.69 -12.94
N ASN A 178 -5.14 5.18 -14.01
CA ASN A 178 -3.82 5.83 -13.97
C ASN A 178 -2.73 4.98 -13.30
N MET A 179 -2.79 3.65 -13.43
CA MET A 179 -1.67 2.79 -13.01
C MET A 179 -0.42 3.03 -13.88
N ALA A 180 -0.59 3.56 -15.10
CA ALA A 180 0.50 4.03 -15.93
C ALA A 180 0.25 5.47 -16.37
N GLY A 181 1.28 6.31 -16.25
CA GLY A 181 1.23 7.72 -16.60
C GLY A 181 0.48 8.56 -15.58
N ASN A 182 0.15 9.79 -15.97
CA ASN A 182 -0.35 10.84 -15.09
C ASN A 182 0.70 11.24 -14.05
N VAL A 183 0.90 10.48 -12.97
CA VAL A 183 1.92 10.73 -11.94
C VAL A 183 2.59 9.43 -11.56
N ASN A 184 3.88 9.49 -11.22
CA ASN A 184 4.50 8.39 -10.50
C ASN A 184 3.89 8.30 -9.10
N GLU A 185 3.94 7.12 -8.50
CA GLU A 185 3.37 6.89 -7.18
C GLU A 185 4.40 6.30 -6.24
N TRP A 186 4.51 6.88 -5.05
CA TRP A 186 5.29 6.31 -3.96
C TRP A 186 4.77 4.93 -3.55
N VAL A 187 5.69 4.00 -3.33
CA VAL A 187 5.41 2.70 -2.70
C VAL A 187 6.20 2.60 -1.39
N LEU A 188 5.88 1.62 -0.55
CA LEU A 188 6.46 1.47 0.79
C LEU A 188 7.97 1.14 0.76
N ASP A 189 8.40 0.46 -0.30
CA ASP A 189 9.71 -0.18 -0.40
C ASP A 189 10.90 0.79 -0.40
N LEU A 190 11.95 0.36 0.31
CA LEU A 190 13.30 0.90 0.19
C LEU A 190 13.91 0.40 -1.12
N TYR A 191 14.42 1.33 -1.91
CA TYR A 191 15.10 1.00 -3.16
C TYR A 191 16.43 0.32 -2.88
N ARG A 192 16.59 -0.86 -3.48
CA ARG A 192 17.89 -1.48 -3.71
C ARG A 192 18.01 -2.05 -5.13
N PRO A 193 19.18 -1.92 -5.77
CA PRO A 193 19.40 -2.50 -7.09
C PRO A 193 19.15 -4.01 -7.11
N LEU A 194 19.66 -4.73 -6.10
CA LEU A 194 19.62 -6.19 -6.08
C LEU A 194 18.42 -6.74 -5.33
N THR A 195 17.37 -5.95 -5.04
CA THR A 195 16.19 -6.45 -4.30
C THR A 195 15.65 -7.74 -4.92
N SER A 196 15.53 -7.80 -6.26
CA SER A 196 15.00 -8.98 -6.95
C SER A 196 15.90 -10.22 -6.88
N GLU A 197 17.16 -10.07 -6.51
CA GLU A 197 18.17 -11.15 -6.49
C GLU A 197 18.61 -11.55 -5.08
N THR A 198 18.44 -10.64 -4.11
CA THR A 198 19.00 -10.78 -2.73
C THR A 198 17.94 -10.94 -1.65
N LEU A 199 16.67 -11.11 -2.02
CA LEU A 199 15.65 -11.49 -1.05
C LEU A 199 16.00 -12.88 -0.51
N SER A 200 16.34 -12.96 0.77
CA SER A 200 16.56 -14.22 1.46
C SER A 200 15.25 -15.01 1.43
N ASP A 201 15.34 -16.28 1.03
CA ASP A 201 14.19 -17.18 0.97
C ASP A 201 13.15 -16.77 -0.09
N VAL A 202 13.61 -16.50 -1.32
CA VAL A 202 12.73 -16.30 -2.49
C VAL A 202 11.65 -17.37 -2.53
N GLU A 203 12.00 -18.63 -2.26
CA GLU A 203 11.07 -19.77 -2.30
C GLU A 203 9.90 -19.67 -1.29
N ASN A 204 10.05 -19.00 -0.13
CA ASN A 204 8.96 -18.84 0.84
C ASN A 204 8.40 -17.41 0.93
N HIS A 205 9.02 -16.41 0.29
CA HIS A 205 8.64 -14.99 0.35
C HIS A 205 8.12 -14.44 -0.99
N ASP A 206 7.66 -15.31 -1.89
CA ASP A 206 7.16 -14.94 -3.23
C ASP A 206 5.85 -14.15 -3.24
N LEU A 207 5.04 -14.22 -2.17
CA LEU A 207 3.69 -13.64 -2.20
C LEU A 207 3.70 -12.12 -2.23
N ASN A 208 4.53 -11.49 -1.40
CA ASN A 208 4.63 -10.03 -1.28
C ASN A 208 6.04 -9.65 -0.82
N PRO A 209 7.05 -9.76 -1.70
CA PRO A 209 8.41 -9.35 -1.37
C PRO A 209 8.43 -7.86 -1.02
N TYR A 210 8.96 -7.55 0.16
CA TYR A 210 9.03 -6.19 0.69
C TYR A 210 10.41 -5.91 1.26
N ARG A 211 11.01 -4.78 0.87
CA ARG A 211 12.26 -4.29 1.45
C ARG A 211 12.02 -2.99 2.21
N GLY A 212 12.41 -2.96 3.48
CA GLY A 212 12.16 -1.80 4.36
C GLY A 212 11.85 -2.17 5.81
N GLY A 213 12.09 -3.43 6.21
CA GLY A 213 11.85 -3.92 7.55
C GLY A 213 12.55 -3.10 8.62
N LYS A 214 11.75 -2.42 9.42
CA LYS A 214 12.14 -1.72 10.64
C LYS A 214 11.21 -2.22 11.75
N PHE A 215 11.70 -3.13 12.58
CA PHE A 215 10.88 -3.76 13.60
C PHE A 215 10.82 -2.86 14.84
N GLN A 216 9.59 -2.50 15.19
CA GLN A 216 9.28 -1.64 16.33
C GLN A 216 8.43 -2.40 17.33
N LYS A 217 8.53 -2.01 18.60
CA LYS A 217 7.70 -2.48 19.71
C LYS A 217 7.09 -1.30 20.42
N MET A 218 5.89 -1.47 20.94
CA MET A 218 5.23 -0.47 21.78
C MET A 218 6.05 -0.26 23.05
N GLU A 219 6.25 0.99 23.44
CA GLU A 219 6.90 1.32 24.71
C GLU A 219 5.93 1.03 25.86
N LEU A 220 6.38 0.25 26.84
CA LEU A 220 5.62 -0.13 28.03
C LEU A 220 6.24 0.50 29.28
N ASP A 221 5.42 0.85 30.25
CA ASP A 221 5.82 1.28 31.59
C ASP A 221 6.26 0.09 32.48
N GLU A 222 6.66 0.39 33.71
CA GLU A 222 7.11 -0.62 34.69
C GLU A 222 6.01 -1.65 35.04
N ASP A 223 4.73 -1.29 34.86
CA ASP A 223 3.57 -2.15 35.09
C ASP A 223 3.16 -2.94 33.84
N GLY A 224 3.89 -2.80 32.73
CA GLY A 224 3.64 -3.47 31.46
C GLY A 224 2.48 -2.88 30.66
N ARG A 225 2.03 -1.66 30.99
CA ARG A 225 1.01 -0.92 30.23
C ARG A 225 1.66 0.01 29.21
N PRO A 226 0.98 0.36 28.11
CA PRO A 226 1.53 1.30 27.15
C PRO A 226 1.80 2.67 27.77
N VAL A 227 2.98 3.23 27.49
CA VAL A 227 3.36 4.56 27.93
C VAL A 227 2.37 5.60 27.41
N GLU A 228 2.23 6.71 28.13
CA GLU A 228 1.43 7.86 27.72
C GLU A 228 1.75 8.31 26.29
N LYS A 229 0.68 8.69 25.58
CA LYS A 229 0.72 9.14 24.19
C LYS A 229 1.70 10.30 23.96
N ASP A 230 2.10 10.48 22.70
CA ASP A 230 2.89 11.64 22.28
C ASP A 230 2.03 12.91 22.16
N SER A 231 2.66 14.04 21.83
CA SER A 231 1.97 15.33 21.68
C SER A 231 0.97 15.38 20.51
N LEU A 232 0.95 14.35 19.66
CA LEU A 232 0.00 14.17 18.56
C LEU A 232 -1.08 13.14 18.90
N GLY A 233 -1.08 12.61 20.13
CA GLY A 233 -2.05 11.64 20.63
C GLY A 233 -1.77 10.20 20.23
N ARG A 234 -0.60 9.91 19.66
CA ARG A 234 -0.21 8.59 19.14
C ARG A 234 0.55 7.78 20.18
N LEU A 235 0.46 6.45 20.06
CA LEU A 235 1.27 5.55 20.87
C LEU A 235 2.76 5.65 20.50
N ARG A 236 3.61 5.43 21.51
CA ARG A 236 5.07 5.49 21.35
C ARG A 236 5.64 4.11 21.03
N TYR A 237 6.58 4.10 20.09
CA TYR A 237 7.23 2.90 19.62
C TYR A 237 8.75 3.07 19.63
N ALA A 238 9.45 2.06 20.14
CA ALA A 238 10.90 1.95 20.10
C ALA A 238 11.32 0.86 19.10
N TYR A 239 12.49 1.01 18.48
CA TYR A 239 13.05 -0.08 17.68
C TYR A 239 13.44 -1.26 18.57
N VAL A 240 13.22 -2.47 18.06
CA VAL A 240 13.73 -3.69 18.70
C VAL A 240 15.25 -3.68 18.60
N THR A 241 15.96 -3.93 19.71
CA THR A 241 17.43 -3.97 19.69
C THR A 241 17.93 -5.32 19.20
N ASP A 242 19.17 -5.36 18.72
CA ASP A 242 19.76 -6.59 18.19
C ASP A 242 19.90 -7.67 19.28
N GLU A 243 20.14 -7.27 20.54
CA GLU A 243 20.19 -8.17 21.69
C GLU A 243 18.84 -8.84 21.96
N GLU A 244 17.74 -8.09 21.82
CA GLU A 244 16.38 -8.60 22.02
C GLU A 244 15.93 -9.52 20.88
N SER A 245 16.46 -9.33 19.68
CA SER A 245 16.18 -10.19 18.52
C SER A 245 17.12 -11.38 18.37
N ALA A 246 18.22 -11.45 19.14
CA ALA A 246 19.23 -12.51 19.00
C ALA A 246 18.63 -13.94 19.05
N ASN A 247 17.64 -14.15 19.90
CA ASN A 247 16.99 -15.45 20.12
C ASN A 247 15.70 -15.66 19.31
N ARG A 248 15.29 -14.69 18.47
CA ARG A 248 14.07 -14.84 17.65
C ARG A 248 14.37 -15.65 16.40
N ASP A 249 13.45 -16.48 15.95
CA ASP A 249 13.66 -17.31 14.75
C ASP A 249 13.48 -16.51 13.44
N ASN A 250 12.71 -15.42 13.46
CA ASN A 250 12.30 -14.68 12.27
C ASN A 250 13.27 -13.57 11.82
N TYR A 251 13.89 -12.84 12.75
CA TYR A 251 14.89 -11.83 12.44
C TYR A 251 15.89 -11.68 13.58
N LYS A 252 17.14 -11.32 13.24
CA LYS A 252 18.23 -11.19 14.21
C LYS A 252 18.65 -9.75 14.50
N THR A 253 18.22 -8.79 13.67
CA THR A 253 18.46 -7.35 13.87
C THR A 253 17.16 -6.57 13.77
N GLY A 254 17.02 -5.49 14.53
CA GLY A 254 15.82 -4.65 14.50
C GLY A 254 15.63 -3.87 13.20
N GLN A 255 16.72 -3.65 12.47
CA GLN A 255 16.77 -2.89 11.23
C GLN A 255 17.39 -3.76 10.14
N VAL A 256 16.54 -4.38 9.32
CA VAL A 256 16.94 -5.32 8.25
C VAL A 256 16.83 -4.71 6.86
N TYR A 257 16.49 -3.42 6.76
CA TYR A 257 16.17 -2.79 5.48
C TYR A 257 17.35 -2.76 4.48
N ASN A 258 18.59 -2.81 4.95
CA ASN A 258 19.82 -2.88 4.16
C ASN A 258 20.52 -4.25 4.23
N TYR A 259 19.84 -5.28 4.75
CA TYR A 259 20.42 -6.63 4.89
C TYR A 259 20.90 -7.17 3.55
N LEU A 260 22.16 -7.64 3.53
CA LEU A 260 22.90 -8.16 2.37
C LEU A 260 22.96 -7.23 1.14
N ASP A 261 22.59 -5.95 1.30
CA ASP A 261 22.58 -4.97 0.22
C ASP A 261 22.70 -3.55 0.81
N GLY A 262 23.94 -3.15 1.11
CA GLY A 262 24.27 -1.87 1.74
C GLY A 262 24.74 -1.95 3.20
N ASP A 263 24.78 -3.16 3.77
CA ASP A 263 25.26 -3.42 5.13
C ASP A 263 26.75 -3.84 5.16
N LYS A 264 27.33 -3.89 6.37
CA LYS A 264 28.73 -4.30 6.55
C LYS A 264 28.99 -5.73 6.07
N GLN A 265 27.98 -6.61 6.08
CA GLN A 265 28.12 -8.02 5.71
C GLN A 265 28.22 -8.21 4.19
N SER A 266 27.47 -7.44 3.40
CA SER A 266 27.57 -7.49 1.93
C SER A 266 28.86 -6.92 1.37
N GLN A 267 29.64 -6.16 2.17
CA GLN A 267 30.78 -5.37 1.72
C GLN A 267 30.43 -4.36 0.59
N ALA A 268 29.14 -4.20 0.28
CA ALA A 268 28.62 -3.26 -0.69
C ALA A 268 28.26 -1.98 0.05
N PHE A 269 29.03 -0.91 -0.19
CA PHE A 269 28.80 0.40 0.43
C PHE A 269 28.24 1.38 -0.58
N TYR A 270 27.08 1.95 -0.29
CA TYR A 270 26.49 3.04 -1.07
C TYR A 270 26.96 4.39 -0.51
N ASP A 271 28.08 4.90 -1.02
CA ASP A 271 28.60 6.22 -0.61
C ASP A 271 27.83 7.33 -1.34
N TYR A 272 26.74 7.79 -0.69
CA TYR A 272 25.81 8.77 -1.23
C TYR A 272 26.52 10.08 -1.59
N GLY A 273 26.30 10.56 -2.82
CA GLY A 273 26.90 11.79 -3.33
C GLY A 273 28.35 11.67 -3.79
N LYS A 274 29.02 10.54 -3.56
CA LYS A 274 30.36 10.27 -4.13
C LYS A 274 30.29 9.35 -5.34
N HIS A 275 29.63 8.19 -5.19
CA HIS A 275 29.57 7.17 -6.23
C HIS A 275 28.13 6.76 -6.59
N THR A 276 27.15 7.12 -5.77
CA THR A 276 25.75 6.74 -5.97
C THR A 276 24.80 7.77 -5.35
N LEU A 277 23.55 7.76 -5.79
CA LEU A 277 22.44 8.49 -5.14
C LEU A 277 21.56 7.55 -4.29
N ILE A 278 21.95 6.27 -4.17
CA ILE A 278 21.25 5.29 -3.35
C ILE A 278 21.64 5.50 -1.90
N SER A 279 20.65 5.47 -1.01
CA SER A 279 20.81 5.65 0.42
C SER A 279 19.85 4.75 1.19
N ASP A 280 19.98 4.70 2.52
CA ASP A 280 19.00 4.06 3.42
C ASP A 280 17.67 4.83 3.52
N LYS A 281 17.57 5.92 2.78
CA LYS A 281 16.37 6.76 2.65
C LYS A 281 15.78 6.72 1.24
N ALA A 282 16.44 6.06 0.28
CA ALA A 282 15.96 5.98 -1.10
C ALA A 282 14.73 5.08 -1.18
N ARG A 283 13.58 5.63 -1.57
CA ARG A 283 12.30 4.91 -1.70
C ARG A 283 11.93 4.70 -3.15
N VAL A 284 11.22 3.61 -3.41
CA VAL A 284 10.75 3.28 -4.75
C VAL A 284 9.53 4.13 -5.10
N TYR A 285 9.45 4.57 -6.36
CA TYR A 285 8.21 5.05 -6.98
C TYR A 285 8.01 4.45 -8.36
N LYS A 286 6.75 4.31 -8.79
CA LYS A 286 6.36 3.50 -9.97
C LYS A 286 5.33 4.20 -10.85
N GLY A 287 5.11 3.66 -12.06
CA GLY A 287 4.00 4.00 -12.96
C GLY A 287 4.26 5.06 -14.02
N GLY A 288 5.32 5.87 -13.87
CA GLY A 288 5.63 6.93 -14.81
C GLY A 288 4.63 8.10 -14.72
N SER A 289 5.05 9.27 -15.18
CA SER A 289 4.24 10.49 -15.14
C SER A 289 4.02 11.11 -16.51
N TRP A 290 3.19 12.17 -16.54
CA TRP A 290 3.08 13.11 -17.65
C TRP A 290 4.43 13.64 -18.18
N ALA A 291 5.49 13.59 -17.35
CA ALA A 291 6.83 14.05 -17.73
C ALA A 291 7.79 12.93 -18.16
N ASP A 292 7.38 11.67 -18.07
CA ASP A 292 8.21 10.50 -18.34
C ASP A 292 7.87 9.86 -19.69
N ARG A 293 8.88 9.27 -20.34
CA ARG A 293 8.68 8.54 -21.59
C ARG A 293 8.03 7.18 -21.34
N LEU A 294 7.42 6.64 -22.39
CA LEU A 294 6.69 5.37 -22.40
C LEU A 294 7.39 4.19 -21.70
N PHE A 295 8.72 4.10 -21.78
CA PHE A 295 9.49 3.07 -21.07
C PHE A 295 9.16 2.99 -19.57
N TRP A 296 8.93 4.13 -18.92
CA TRP A 296 8.67 4.23 -17.48
C TRP A 296 7.23 3.89 -17.09
N LEU A 297 6.34 3.68 -18.07
CA LEU A 297 4.96 3.26 -17.83
C LEU A 297 4.83 1.75 -17.64
N SER A 298 5.90 0.98 -17.91
CA SER A 298 5.88 -0.44 -17.64
C SER A 298 5.83 -0.70 -16.12
N PRO A 299 4.94 -1.57 -15.62
CA PRO A 299 4.83 -1.81 -14.18
C PRO A 299 6.13 -2.23 -13.51
N GLY A 300 6.94 -3.04 -14.20
CA GLY A 300 8.24 -3.51 -13.69
C GLY A 300 9.34 -2.45 -13.65
N ALA A 301 9.14 -1.25 -14.21
CA ALA A 301 10.17 -0.22 -14.23
C ALA A 301 10.37 0.39 -12.84
N ARG A 302 11.59 0.27 -12.29
CA ARG A 302 11.94 0.74 -10.94
C ARG A 302 12.66 2.09 -11.00
N ARG A 303 12.25 3.04 -10.16
CA ARG A 303 12.94 4.31 -9.92
C ARG A 303 12.90 4.66 -8.44
N PHE A 304 13.75 5.59 -8.04
CA PHE A 304 13.87 5.97 -6.64
C PHE A 304 14.15 7.45 -6.45
N LEU A 305 13.79 7.92 -5.26
CA LEU A 305 14.08 9.25 -4.73
C LEU A 305 14.12 9.16 -3.20
N ASP A 306 14.92 9.99 -2.53
CA ASP A 306 14.99 9.98 -1.05
C ASP A 306 13.63 10.36 -0.43
N GLU A 307 13.31 9.73 0.70
CA GLU A 307 12.00 9.79 1.37
C GLU A 307 11.56 11.20 1.83
N ASP A 308 12.50 12.13 1.98
CA ASP A 308 12.30 13.52 2.38
C ASP A 308 12.15 14.49 1.19
N LYS A 309 12.48 14.03 -0.03
CA LYS A 309 12.34 14.84 -1.25
C LYS A 309 10.96 14.67 -1.87
N SER A 310 10.57 15.65 -2.68
CA SER A 310 9.32 15.63 -3.43
C SER A 310 9.51 16.07 -4.87
N SER A 311 8.53 15.76 -5.72
CA SER A 311 8.55 16.11 -7.14
C SER A 311 7.14 16.39 -7.65
N ARG A 312 7.02 17.37 -8.56
CA ARG A 312 5.78 17.70 -9.29
C ARG A 312 5.19 16.55 -10.12
N ALA A 313 5.92 15.46 -10.24
CA ALA A 313 5.59 14.28 -11.03
C ALA A 313 5.40 13.03 -10.17
N ILE A 314 5.42 13.16 -8.84
CA ILE A 314 5.24 12.06 -7.89
C ILE A 314 4.08 12.40 -6.95
N GLY A 315 3.10 11.50 -6.91
CA GLY A 315 1.99 11.45 -5.97
C GLY A 315 1.99 10.09 -5.24
N PHE A 316 0.82 9.61 -4.85
CA PHE A 316 0.67 8.32 -4.17
C PHE A 316 -0.78 7.82 -4.22
N ARG A 317 -0.94 6.56 -3.82
CA ARG A 317 -2.24 5.96 -3.48
C ARG A 317 -2.13 5.22 -2.15
N CYS A 318 -3.26 4.99 -1.50
CA CYS A 318 -3.33 4.18 -0.29
C CYS A 318 -3.73 2.75 -0.64
N ALA A 319 -3.11 1.79 0.02
CA ALA A 319 -3.54 0.42 0.16
C ALA A 319 -4.01 0.16 1.60
N MET A 320 -4.76 -0.91 1.80
CA MET A 320 -5.22 -1.37 3.10
C MET A 320 -5.29 -2.90 3.04
N THR A 321 -4.91 -3.57 4.12
CA THR A 321 -5.07 -5.02 4.22
C THR A 321 -6.56 -5.36 4.23
N ARG A 322 -6.98 -6.33 3.42
CA ARG A 322 -8.33 -6.88 3.46
C ARG A 322 -8.41 -7.93 4.56
N THR A 323 -9.36 -7.78 5.49
CA THR A 323 -9.73 -8.82 6.45
C THR A 323 -10.86 -9.67 5.87
N GLY A 324 -10.77 -11.00 6.01
CA GLY A 324 -11.75 -11.95 5.47
C GLY A 324 -11.27 -12.71 4.23
N SER A 325 -12.17 -13.45 3.59
CA SER A 325 -11.80 -14.30 2.44
C SER A 325 -11.33 -13.49 1.23
N PRO A 326 -10.34 -14.01 0.47
CA PRO A 326 -9.94 -13.47 -0.82
C PRO A 326 -11.11 -13.36 -1.82
N SER A 327 -12.09 -14.27 -1.74
CA SER A 327 -13.21 -14.35 -2.69
C SER A 327 -14.36 -13.38 -2.38
N GLY A 328 -14.43 -12.83 -1.16
CA GLY A 328 -15.56 -11.99 -0.75
C GLY A 328 -15.83 -12.02 0.74
N ASN A 329 -16.80 -11.22 1.20
CA ASN A 329 -17.18 -11.16 2.63
C ASN A 329 -18.12 -12.32 3.03
N GLU A 330 -18.69 -13.03 2.06
CA GLU A 330 -19.65 -14.13 2.28
C GLU A 330 -19.01 -15.52 2.20
N ASP A 331 -17.71 -15.58 1.89
CA ASP A 331 -16.95 -16.81 1.78
C ASP A 331 -16.03 -16.94 3.00
N GLU A 332 -15.99 -18.11 3.63
CA GLU A 332 -15.05 -18.39 4.75
C GLU A 332 -13.64 -18.70 4.23
N GLY A 333 -13.48 -18.87 2.91
CA GLY A 333 -12.21 -19.20 2.26
C GLY A 333 -11.88 -20.69 2.35
N GLY A 334 -11.06 -21.15 1.40
CA GLY A 334 -10.64 -22.55 1.29
C GLY A 334 -11.68 -23.46 0.61
N HIS A 335 -11.19 -24.48 -0.11
CA HIS A 335 -12.08 -25.42 -0.80
C HIS A 335 -12.65 -26.45 0.18
N GLN A 336 -13.98 -26.49 0.32
CA GLN A 336 -14.66 -27.55 1.04
C GLN A 336 -14.88 -28.77 0.14
N PHE A 337 -13.98 -29.75 0.24
CA PHE A 337 -14.12 -31.01 -0.48
C PHE A 337 -15.15 -31.91 0.21
N ASN A 338 -16.35 -32.01 -0.38
CA ASN A 338 -17.38 -32.93 0.10
C ASN A 338 -16.93 -34.40 -0.06
N THR A 339 -16.49 -35.02 1.02
CA THR A 339 -16.17 -36.45 1.04
C THR A 339 -17.38 -37.26 1.51
N LYS A 340 -17.83 -38.23 0.70
CA LYS A 340 -18.81 -39.23 1.14
C LYS A 340 -18.13 -40.17 2.14
N ARG A 341 -18.19 -39.84 3.44
CA ARG A 341 -17.81 -40.79 4.51
C ARG A 341 -18.70 -42.03 4.43
N LYS A 342 -18.16 -43.16 3.93
CA LYS A 342 -18.81 -44.47 4.11
C LYS A 342 -18.89 -44.75 5.61
N ARG A 343 -20.10 -44.86 6.15
CA ARG A 343 -20.33 -45.29 7.54
C ARG A 343 -19.75 -46.70 7.71
N SER A 344 -18.57 -46.80 8.32
CA SER A 344 -18.04 -48.05 8.82
C SER A 344 -18.91 -48.49 10.00
N LYS A 345 -19.72 -49.53 9.81
CA LYS A 345 -20.35 -50.23 10.95
C LYS A 345 -19.25 -51.00 11.68
N ARG A 346 -18.62 -50.36 12.66
CA ARG A 346 -17.81 -51.09 13.64
C ARG A 346 -18.76 -52.02 14.41
N ARG A 347 -18.64 -53.32 14.21
CA ARG A 347 -19.22 -54.32 15.13
C ARG A 347 -18.36 -54.26 16.40
N TYR A 348 -18.99 -53.88 17.50
CA TYR A 348 -18.42 -53.99 18.84
C TYR A 348 -18.38 -55.44 19.28
#